data_AF-I0H4X5-F1
#
_entry.id   AF-I0H4X5-F1
#
_cell.length_a   1.000
_cell.length_b   1.000
_cell.length_c   1.000
_cell.angle_alpha   90.00
_cell.angle_beta   90.00
_cell.angle_gamma   90.00
#
_symmetry.space_group_name_H-M   'P 1'
#
loop_
_entity.id
_entity.type
_entity.pdbx_description
1 polymer ?
#
loop_
_entity_poly.entity_id
_entity_poly.type
_entity_poly.pdbx_seq_one_letter_code
_entity_poly.pdbx_strand_id
1 'polypeptide(L)'
;MENDSHVPDPAEAREALATIDSAQRAVRDTPWPTWIYPVNALLLGAMTLTFALGDDGRTYFFATGAALLAINVLTGYRMGTPYTLPTSRTFLALVFTAMGCLAAAFVVSEITTRSWPIIVLAVAATVLYLVAGVVHRRSTGAPR
;
A
#
# COMPACT_ATOMS: atom_id res chain seq x y z
N MET A 1 -28.79 -3.59 45.69
CA MET A 1 -28.20 -3.53 44.33
C MET A 1 -26.87 -4.24 44.43
N GLU A 2 -26.88 -5.57 44.32
CA GLU A 2 -25.66 -6.35 44.13
C GLU A 2 -25.09 -5.94 42.76
N ASN A 3 -23.87 -5.41 42.75
CA ASN A 3 -23.15 -5.14 41.53
C ASN A 3 -22.27 -6.36 41.28
N ASP A 4 -22.78 -7.35 40.54
CA ASP A 4 -22.00 -8.50 40.10
C ASP A 4 -20.88 -8.00 39.18
N SER A 5 -19.74 -7.68 39.76
CA SER A 5 -18.49 -7.45 39.04
C SER A 5 -18.00 -8.79 38.52
N HIS A 6 -18.64 -9.28 37.45
CA HIS A 6 -18.15 -10.44 36.69
C HIS A 6 -16.72 -10.12 36.24
N VAL A 7 -15.74 -10.78 36.86
CA VAL A 7 -14.35 -10.71 36.43
C VAL A 7 -14.17 -11.83 35.40
N PRO A 8 -13.95 -11.50 34.11
CA PRO A 8 -13.82 -12.52 33.08
C PRO A 8 -12.64 -13.44 33.40
N ASP A 9 -12.85 -14.75 33.30
CA ASP A 9 -11.75 -15.71 33.35
C ASP A 9 -10.83 -15.51 32.11
N PRO A 10 -9.52 -15.75 32.21
CA PRO A 10 -8.59 -15.75 31.09
C PRO A 10 -9.10 -16.39 29.77
N ALA A 11 -9.94 -17.43 29.83
CA ALA A 11 -10.53 -18.02 28.63
C ALA A 11 -11.54 -17.07 27.94
N GLU A 12 -12.47 -16.48 28.69
CA GLU A 12 -13.45 -15.51 28.19
C GLU A 12 -12.78 -14.25 27.66
N ALA A 13 -11.73 -13.77 28.34
CA ALA A 13 -10.94 -12.63 27.88
C ALA A 13 -10.25 -12.92 26.54
N ARG A 14 -9.71 -14.14 26.33
CA ARG A 14 -9.10 -14.54 25.06
C ARG A 14 -10.12 -14.65 23.93
N GLU A 15 -11.31 -15.19 24.22
CA GLU A 15 -12.38 -15.31 23.24
C GLU A 15 -12.93 -13.94 22.81
N ALA A 16 -13.11 -13.02 23.76
CA ALA A 16 -13.49 -11.64 23.48
C ALA A 16 -12.42 -10.94 22.60
N LEU A 17 -11.14 -11.12 22.90
CA LEU A 17 -10.03 -10.57 22.09
C LEU A 17 -9.99 -11.19 20.69
N ALA A 18 -10.19 -12.50 20.56
CA ALA A 18 -10.25 -13.16 19.26
C ALA A 18 -11.42 -12.64 18.41
N THR A 19 -12.57 -12.37 19.04
CA THR A 19 -13.74 -11.79 18.39
C THR A 19 -13.45 -10.37 17.90
N ILE A 20 -12.82 -9.53 18.72
CA ILE A 20 -12.40 -8.17 18.35
C ILE A 20 -11.40 -8.22 17.19
N ASP A 21 -10.41 -9.11 17.22
CA ASP A 21 -9.42 -9.26 16.15
C ASP A 21 -10.09 -9.70 14.83
N SER A 22 -11.04 -10.63 14.89
CA SER A 22 -11.81 -11.04 13.71
C SER A 22 -12.62 -9.89 13.10
N ALA A 23 -13.27 -9.06 13.94
CA ALA A 23 -14.01 -7.89 13.49
C ALA A 23 -13.08 -6.81 12.90
N GLN A 24 -11.92 -6.58 13.50
CA GLN A 24 -10.91 -5.66 12.97
C GLN A 24 -10.37 -6.12 11.62
N ARG A 25 -10.12 -7.42 11.44
CA ARG A 25 -9.71 -7.98 10.14
C ARG A 25 -10.80 -7.82 9.10
N ALA A 26 -12.06 -8.08 9.44
CA ALA A 26 -13.19 -7.90 8.52
C ALA A 26 -13.29 -6.45 7.99
N VAL A 27 -13.06 -5.46 8.84
CA VAL A 27 -13.00 -4.04 8.42
C VAL A 27 -11.76 -3.75 7.57
N ARG A 28 -10.58 -4.27 7.96
CA ARG A 28 -9.31 -4.05 7.24
C ARG A 28 -9.26 -4.71 5.87
N ASP A 29 -9.90 -5.85 5.71
CA ASP A 29 -9.92 -6.62 4.47
C ASP A 29 -11.05 -6.18 3.53
N THR A 30 -11.62 -4.98 3.75
CA THR A 30 -12.54 -4.35 2.82
C THR A 30 -11.85 -4.15 1.46
N PRO A 31 -12.43 -4.66 0.36
CA PRO A 31 -11.82 -4.56 -0.95
C PRO A 31 -11.75 -3.10 -1.41
N TRP A 32 -10.57 -2.68 -1.87
CA TRP A 32 -10.39 -1.34 -2.40
C TRP A 32 -11.07 -1.18 -3.78
N PRO A 33 -11.44 0.06 -4.17
CA PRO A 33 -11.91 0.35 -5.51
C PRO A 33 -10.89 -0.12 -6.55
N THR A 34 -11.35 -0.86 -7.57
CA THR A 34 -10.46 -1.51 -8.54
C THR A 34 -9.56 -0.54 -9.31
N TRP A 35 -9.99 0.71 -9.49
CA TRP A 35 -9.22 1.76 -10.16
C TRP A 35 -8.01 2.25 -9.37
N ILE A 36 -7.97 2.07 -8.03
CA ILE A 36 -6.86 2.59 -7.23
C ILE A 36 -5.55 1.86 -7.51
N TYR A 37 -5.62 0.57 -7.85
CA TYR A 37 -4.43 -0.24 -8.14
C TYR A 37 -3.66 0.25 -9.37
N PRO A 38 -4.29 0.42 -10.56
CA PRO A 38 -3.58 0.98 -11.71
C PRO A 38 -3.16 2.43 -11.47
N VAL A 39 -3.92 3.25 -10.75
CA VAL A 39 -3.53 4.63 -10.43
C VAL A 39 -2.28 4.67 -9.55
N ASN A 40 -2.24 3.91 -8.45
CA ASN A 40 -1.07 3.84 -7.59
C ASN A 40 0.14 3.25 -8.32
N ALA A 41 -0.06 2.23 -9.17
CA ALA A 41 1.02 1.65 -9.97
C ALA A 41 1.63 2.66 -10.96
N LEU A 42 0.79 3.47 -11.61
CA LEU A 42 1.23 4.54 -12.50
C LEU A 42 1.93 5.66 -11.74
N LEU A 43 1.39 6.09 -10.60
CA LEU A 43 2.01 7.12 -9.77
C LEU A 43 3.36 6.67 -9.20
N LEU A 44 3.48 5.41 -8.76
CA LEU A 44 4.75 4.86 -8.28
C LEU A 44 5.79 4.74 -9.40
N GLY A 45 5.35 4.30 -10.60
CA GLY A 45 6.21 4.27 -11.78
C GLY A 45 6.67 5.67 -12.19
N ALA A 46 5.74 6.64 -12.23
CA ALA A 46 6.04 8.04 -12.53
C ALA A 46 6.99 8.65 -11.50
N MET A 47 6.77 8.39 -10.21
CA MET A 47 7.63 8.81 -9.10
C MET A 47 9.03 8.19 -9.21
N THR A 48 9.14 6.97 -9.73
CA THR A 48 10.44 6.33 -9.99
C THR A 48 11.13 6.96 -11.20
N LEU A 49 10.36 7.30 -12.24
CA LEU A 49 10.86 7.91 -13.46
C LEU A 49 11.38 9.34 -13.24
N THR A 50 10.98 10.03 -12.17
CA THR A 50 11.46 11.40 -11.90
C THR A 50 12.97 11.47 -11.73
N PHE A 51 13.62 10.39 -11.30
CA PHE A 51 15.08 10.34 -11.20
C PHE A 51 15.79 10.40 -12.55
N ALA A 52 15.09 10.10 -13.66
CA ALA A 52 15.65 10.27 -15.00
C ALA A 52 15.67 11.74 -15.45
N LEU A 53 15.02 12.66 -14.72
CA LEU A 53 14.94 14.08 -15.03
C LEU A 53 16.09 14.90 -14.42
N GLY A 54 16.98 14.29 -13.62
CA GLY A 54 18.05 15.01 -12.93
C GLY A 54 17.52 16.04 -11.94
N ASP A 55 18.13 17.23 -11.93
CA ASP A 55 17.84 18.31 -10.96
C ASP A 55 16.37 18.78 -10.99
N ASP A 56 15.72 18.73 -12.15
CA ASP A 56 14.31 19.13 -12.31
C ASP A 56 13.34 18.08 -11.75
N GLY A 57 13.81 16.85 -11.50
CA GLY A 57 13.00 15.72 -11.05
C GLY A 57 12.42 15.89 -9.64
N ARG A 58 13.05 16.71 -8.80
CA ARG A 58 12.68 16.85 -7.38
C ARG A 58 11.27 17.38 -7.17
N THR A 59 10.85 18.37 -7.97
CA THR A 59 9.49 18.93 -7.91
C THR A 59 8.45 17.87 -8.28
N TYR A 60 8.73 17.10 -9.34
CA TYR A 60 7.84 16.02 -9.79
C TYR A 60 7.79 14.86 -8.81
N PHE A 61 8.89 14.53 -8.13
CA PHE A 61 8.93 13.52 -7.08
C PHE A 61 7.98 13.87 -5.93
N PHE A 62 8.05 15.11 -5.44
CA PHE A 62 7.14 15.55 -4.38
C PHE A 62 5.70 15.65 -4.86
N ALA A 63 5.46 16.14 -6.07
CA ALA A 63 4.12 16.23 -6.64
C ALA A 63 3.45 14.85 -6.80
N THR A 64 4.19 13.86 -7.33
CA THR A 64 3.71 12.49 -7.48
C THR A 64 3.51 11.80 -6.13
N GLY A 65 4.43 11.98 -5.18
CA GLY A 65 4.28 11.48 -3.80
C GLY A 65 3.06 12.08 -3.09
N ALA A 66 2.83 13.38 -3.23
CA ALA A 66 1.64 14.05 -2.68
C ALA A 66 0.35 13.55 -3.33
N ALA A 67 0.33 13.35 -4.65
CA ALA A 67 -0.82 12.78 -5.36
C ALA A 67 -1.12 11.36 -4.89
N LEU A 68 -0.09 10.51 -4.76
CA LEU A 68 -0.23 9.14 -4.24
C LEU A 68 -0.82 9.16 -2.82
N LEU A 69 -0.27 9.98 -1.93
CA LEU A 69 -0.79 10.11 -0.57
C LEU A 69 -2.25 10.59 -0.57
N ALA A 70 -2.56 11.67 -1.30
CA ALA A 70 -3.88 12.27 -1.35
C ALA A 70 -4.95 11.28 -1.86
N ILE A 71 -4.65 10.54 -2.93
CA ILE A 71 -5.58 9.54 -3.50
C ILE A 71 -5.85 8.42 -2.50
N ASN A 72 -4.82 7.91 -1.82
CA ASN A 72 -4.98 6.83 -0.84
C ASN A 72 -5.74 7.30 0.40
N VAL A 73 -5.43 8.51 0.92
CA VAL A 73 -6.15 9.10 2.05
C VAL A 73 -7.61 9.37 1.71
N LEU A 74 -7.89 10.01 0.56
CA LEU A 74 -9.26 10.30 0.13
C LEU A 74 -10.07 9.01 -0.07
N THR A 75 -9.46 7.98 -0.66
CA THR A 75 -10.12 6.69 -0.87
C THR A 75 -10.39 5.99 0.46
N GLY A 76 -9.42 6.01 1.38
CA GLY A 76 -9.59 5.50 2.72
C GLY A 76 -10.73 6.19 3.47
N TYR A 77 -10.84 7.52 3.40
CA TYR A 77 -11.99 8.26 3.97
C TYR A 77 -13.32 7.84 3.32
N ARG A 78 -13.36 7.67 2.00
CA ARG A 78 -14.57 7.20 1.29
C ARG A 78 -14.99 5.79 1.67
N MET A 79 -14.04 4.93 2.03
CA MET A 79 -14.30 3.56 2.51
C MET A 79 -14.62 3.51 4.02
N GLY A 80 -14.49 4.63 4.74
CA GLY A 80 -14.64 4.66 6.20
C GLY A 80 -13.42 4.11 6.96
N THR A 81 -12.31 3.86 6.26
CA THR A 81 -11.11 3.20 6.77
C THR A 81 -9.82 3.93 6.34
N PRO A 82 -9.60 5.20 6.77
CA PRO A 82 -8.52 6.05 6.26
C PRO A 82 -7.10 5.52 6.52
N TYR A 83 -6.93 4.69 7.55
CA TYR A 83 -5.61 4.21 7.99
C TYR A 83 -5.50 2.68 8.06
N THR A 84 -6.40 1.96 7.40
CA THR A 84 -6.32 0.49 7.40
C THR A 84 -5.23 0.01 6.46
N LEU A 85 -4.22 -0.64 7.03
CA LEU A 85 -3.20 -1.34 6.27
C LEU A 85 -3.69 -2.75 5.88
N PRO A 86 -3.49 -3.17 4.63
CA PRO A 86 -3.79 -4.53 4.20
C PRO A 86 -3.00 -5.57 5.02
N THR A 87 -3.65 -6.68 5.35
CA THR A 87 -3.07 -7.76 6.17
C THR A 87 -2.30 -8.80 5.35
N SER A 88 -2.50 -8.82 4.03
CA SER A 88 -1.88 -9.80 3.11
C SER A 88 -0.36 -9.63 3.05
N ARG A 89 0.37 -10.61 3.59
CA ARG A 89 1.85 -10.63 3.59
C ARG A 89 2.43 -10.56 2.17
N THR A 90 1.80 -11.25 1.22
CA THR A 90 2.25 -11.27 -0.18
C THR A 90 2.04 -9.91 -0.84
N PHE A 91 0.92 -9.24 -0.57
CA PHE A 91 0.69 -7.87 -1.04
C PHE A 91 1.76 -6.93 -0.48
N LEU A 92 1.98 -6.96 0.84
CA LEU A 92 2.98 -6.12 1.50
C LEU A 92 4.39 -6.38 0.94
N ALA A 93 4.78 -7.64 0.76
CA ALA A 93 6.07 -7.99 0.18
C ALA A 93 6.26 -7.39 -1.22
N LEU A 94 5.25 -7.49 -2.09
CA LEU A 94 5.31 -6.92 -3.44
C LEU A 94 5.36 -5.39 -3.43
N VAL A 95 4.62 -4.73 -2.53
CA VAL A 95 4.69 -3.28 -2.34
C VAL A 95 6.08 -2.87 -1.86
N PHE A 96 6.66 -3.58 -0.90
CA PHE A 96 8.04 -3.33 -0.45
C PHE A 96 9.06 -3.55 -1.57
N THR A 97 8.89 -4.58 -2.42
CA THR A 97 9.76 -4.79 -3.58
C THR A 97 9.62 -3.64 -4.58
N ALA A 98 8.39 -3.15 -4.84
CA ALA A 98 8.16 -2.00 -5.73
C ALA A 98 8.79 -0.71 -5.18
N MET A 99 8.70 -0.48 -3.87
CA MET A 99 9.42 0.61 -3.19
C MET A 99 10.95 0.42 -3.24
N GLY A 100 11.42 -0.82 -3.22
CA GLY A 100 12.82 -1.16 -3.45
C GLY A 100 13.31 -0.73 -4.84
N CYS A 101 12.47 -0.86 -5.87
CA CYS A 101 12.78 -0.34 -7.20
C CYS A 101 12.92 1.19 -7.22
N LEU A 102 12.04 1.91 -6.49
CA LEU A 102 12.13 3.36 -6.32
C LEU A 102 13.46 3.76 -5.65
N ALA A 103 13.82 3.09 -4.55
CA ALA A 103 15.07 3.34 -3.85
C ALA A 103 16.30 3.00 -4.70
N ALA A 104 16.25 1.90 -5.44
CA ALA A 104 17.31 1.54 -6.38
C ALA A 104 17.47 2.58 -7.49
N ALA A 105 16.37 3.16 -7.99
CA ALA A 105 16.40 4.19 -9.02
C ALA A 105 17.08 5.48 -8.52
N PHE A 106 16.81 5.86 -7.27
CA PHE A 106 17.54 6.95 -6.60
C PHE A 106 19.04 6.66 -6.51
N VAL A 107 19.43 5.46 -6.06
CA VAL A 107 20.87 5.10 -5.99
C VAL A 107 21.51 5.13 -7.38
N VAL A 108 20.82 4.60 -8.40
CA VAL A 108 21.27 4.62 -9.80
C VAL A 108 21.47 6.06 -10.27
N SER A 109 20.54 6.98 -10.01
CA SER A 109 20.71 8.38 -10.46
C SER A 109 21.91 9.07 -9.84
N GLU A 110 22.30 8.69 -8.62
CA GLU A 110 23.47 9.27 -7.94
C GLU A 110 24.81 8.70 -8.46
N ILE A 111 24.83 7.44 -8.91
CA ILE A 111 26.08 6.75 -9.30
C ILE A 111 26.28 6.61 -10.80
N THR A 112 25.25 6.86 -11.61
CA THR A 112 25.35 6.76 -13.07
C THR A 112 24.60 7.86 -13.80
N THR A 113 25.13 8.25 -14.94
CA THR A 113 24.47 9.18 -15.88
C THR A 113 23.54 8.45 -16.86
N ARG A 114 23.46 7.12 -16.80
CA ARG A 114 22.63 6.32 -17.70
C ARG A 114 21.19 6.32 -17.20
N SER A 115 20.26 6.77 -18.04
CA SER A 115 18.83 6.84 -17.73
C SER A 115 18.07 5.51 -17.92
N TRP A 116 18.57 4.61 -18.79
CA TRP A 116 17.88 3.36 -19.09
C TRP A 116 17.60 2.45 -17.87
N PRO A 117 18.49 2.32 -16.85
CA PRO A 117 18.18 1.47 -15.70
C PRO A 117 17.04 2.05 -14.86
N ILE A 118 16.92 3.38 -14.79
CA ILE A 118 15.81 4.06 -14.09
C ILE A 118 14.48 3.73 -14.78
N ILE A 119 14.45 3.74 -16.12
CA ILE A 119 13.26 3.38 -16.90
C ILE A 119 12.85 1.92 -16.61
N VAL A 120 13.82 1.00 -16.60
CA VAL A 120 13.56 -0.42 -16.27
C VAL A 120 13.02 -0.58 -14.85
N LEU A 121 13.60 0.12 -13.88
CA LEU A 121 13.14 0.10 -12.48
C LEU A 121 11.73 0.70 -12.33
N ALA A 122 11.41 1.77 -13.07
CA ALA A 122 10.08 2.36 -13.09
C ALA A 122 9.03 1.37 -13.62
N VAL A 123 9.33 0.68 -14.73
CA VAL A 123 8.45 -0.37 -15.29
C VAL A 123 8.30 -1.52 -14.29
N ALA A 124 9.39 -1.96 -13.65
CA ALA A 124 9.33 -3.01 -12.64
C ALA A 124 8.47 -2.61 -11.44
N ALA A 125 8.61 -1.39 -10.93
CA ALA A 125 7.80 -0.86 -9.82
C ALA A 125 6.30 -0.86 -10.18
N THR A 126 5.94 -0.38 -11.37
CA THR A 126 4.56 -0.40 -11.86
C THR A 126 4.01 -1.82 -11.96
N VAL A 127 4.74 -2.75 -12.58
CA VAL A 127 4.30 -4.13 -12.76
C VAL A 127 4.15 -4.84 -11.41
N LEU A 128 5.12 -4.68 -10.50
CA LEU A 128 5.06 -5.25 -9.16
C LEU A 128 3.84 -4.76 -8.38
N TYR A 129 3.53 -3.45 -8.46
CA TYR A 129 2.35 -2.90 -7.80
C TYR A 129 1.04 -3.39 -8.43
N LEU A 130 0.97 -3.54 -9.76
CA LEU A 130 -0.19 -4.14 -10.43
C LEU A 130 -0.43 -5.58 -9.98
N VAL A 131 0.65 -6.39 -9.92
CA VAL A 131 0.58 -7.77 -9.40
C VAL A 131 0.16 -7.76 -7.93
N ALA A 132 0.67 -6.84 -7.12
CA ALA A 132 0.24 -6.67 -5.74
C ALA A 132 -1.27 -6.40 -5.68
N GLY A 133 -1.79 -5.51 -6.52
CA GLY A 133 -3.22 -5.22 -6.59
C GLY A 133 -4.08 -6.45 -6.92
N VAL A 134 -3.62 -7.29 -7.86
CA VAL A 134 -4.30 -8.57 -8.17
C VAL A 134 -4.28 -9.51 -6.96
N VAL A 135 -3.15 -9.61 -6.27
CA VAL A 135 -3.01 -10.44 -5.06
C VAL A 135 -3.93 -9.93 -3.94
N HIS A 136 -3.98 -8.63 -3.71
CA HIS A 136 -4.81 -8.04 -2.68
C HIS A 136 -6.30 -8.23 -2.96
N ARG A 137 -6.76 -8.00 -4.20
CA ARG A 137 -8.14 -8.26 -4.59
C ARG A 137 -8.55 -9.72 -4.37
N ARG A 138 -7.63 -10.66 -4.65
CA ARG A 138 -7.87 -12.09 -4.40
C ARG A 138 -7.93 -12.41 -2.91
N SER A 139 -7.14 -11.74 -2.07
CA SER A 139 -7.17 -11.96 -0.62
C SER A 139 -8.41 -11.39 0.05
N THR A 140 -9.03 -10.35 -0.51
CA THR A 140 -10.23 -9.70 0.05
C THR A 140 -11.55 -10.21 -0.55
N GLY A 141 -11.51 -11.21 -1.44
CA GLY A 141 -12.70 -11.83 -2.02
C GLY A 141 -13.49 -10.96 -3.00
N ALA A 142 -12.90 -9.87 -3.52
CA ALA A 142 -13.57 -9.01 -4.49
C ALA A 142 -13.88 -9.78 -5.80
N PRO A 143 -15.10 -9.65 -6.38
CA PRO A 143 -15.45 -10.29 -7.65
C PRO A 143 -14.51 -9.82 -8.77
N ARG A 144 -14.27 -10.69 -9.76
CA ARG A 144 -13.30 -10.51 -10.86
C ARG A 144 -13.61 -9.29 -11.71
#